data_AF-A0A8S3PVC4-F1
#
_entry.id   AF-A0A8S3PVC4-F1
#
_cell.length_a   1.000
_cell.length_b   1.000
_cell.length_c   1.000
_cell.angle_alpha   90.00
_cell.angle_beta   90.00
_cell.angle_gamma   90.00
#
_symmetry.space_group_name_H-M   'P 1'
#
loop_
_entity.id
_entity.type
_entity.pdbx_description
1 polymer ?
#
loop_
_entity_poly.entity_id
_entity_poly.type
_entity_poly.pdbx_seq_one_letter_code
_entity_poly.pdbx_strand_id
1 'polypeptide(L)'
;MYGPMKYYRGITVLPILLKIIEFILRIDLRSGSLKLQSILQKGFTANTSPLNAAIILEEVYREYMDKKLPFYIVLLDAKSAFDVVVLKMLLRKVYISGTDPSSWLLIDEIHKNTESRIKWSTEISEKFSVLQGVKQGGLLSADLYKVYIEDLLSTFENTTSGCEIGETLINAVACADDVAIVSENPHELQYLVNIAAQYSEDHHYLLQPQKSVVIQVQPSNRKKSEDPVRIYINNNAMPISDKSPHLGILRSTTSQKTQDATVEQNITKSRRAAYSLMSAGMHGENGLDPSTAIQLFKTFVQPILTYGLEVILPTSKNLLKLETFQKKILKQILSVPISAPDPSVYIMSGILPIEAQIDQKSLNLFNNICNQNENHLEKKIARRQLIAKNQESNSWFIAIKRVLFKYDLQSPIVLLNDPPTKYSWKKSVRLAIDHYWKNALIQKSCTYKSLKYLGTSNISPGKCHTLLSIGNTSDPTREAVRISVKLKVITDTYILQSHRSRYNLNETPTCKLCDTDIEDRSHFCLHVKILQCIRERYLNQIDEIISDFLNFRMRDIPTDDQLQIILDCTVLLSRYTNDNTVLQRIEDLSRQLIYALHVARYRTLDIKKR
;
A
#
# COMPACT_ATOMS: atom_id res chain seq x y z
N MET A 1 -16.58 18.98 -26.83
CA MET A 1 -15.12 19.12 -26.96
C MET A 1 -14.48 17.78 -26.62
N TYR A 2 -14.19 16.97 -27.62
CA TYR A 2 -13.51 15.69 -27.42
C TYR A 2 -12.02 15.98 -27.18
N GLY A 3 -11.47 15.48 -26.07
CA GLY A 3 -10.03 15.53 -25.84
C GLY A 3 -9.29 14.76 -26.93
N PRO A 4 -8.01 15.07 -27.20
CA PRO A 4 -7.25 14.35 -28.22
C PRO A 4 -7.18 12.84 -27.89
N MET A 5 -7.24 11.98 -28.93
CA MET A 5 -7.16 10.50 -28.83
C MET A 5 -5.97 9.98 -28.01
N LYS A 6 -4.95 10.82 -27.76
CA LYS A 6 -3.75 10.52 -26.94
C LYS A 6 -4.05 10.05 -25.51
N TYR A 7 -5.27 10.21 -24.99
CA TYR A 7 -5.63 9.83 -23.62
C TYR A 7 -6.43 8.53 -23.47
N TYR A 8 -6.80 7.87 -24.57
CA TYR A 8 -7.57 6.63 -24.54
C TYR A 8 -6.68 5.43 -24.89
N ARG A 9 -6.83 4.34 -24.16
CA ARG A 9 -6.18 3.05 -24.43
C ARG A 9 -7.24 2.04 -24.86
N GLY A 10 -7.13 1.52 -26.07
CA GLY A 10 -8.03 0.49 -26.58
C GLY A 10 -7.83 -0.82 -25.81
N ILE A 11 -8.91 -1.55 -25.54
CA ILE A 11 -8.85 -2.90 -24.97
C ILE A 11 -9.66 -3.82 -25.87
N THR A 12 -9.04 -4.91 -26.31
CA THR A 12 -9.67 -5.96 -27.09
C THR A 12 -10.38 -6.94 -26.17
N VAL A 13 -11.70 -7.06 -26.31
CA VAL A 13 -12.50 -8.05 -25.61
C VAL A 13 -12.66 -9.28 -26.49
N LEU A 14 -11.99 -10.38 -26.13
CA LEU A 14 -12.06 -11.63 -26.90
C LEU A 14 -13.37 -12.41 -26.64
N PRO A 15 -13.89 -13.12 -27.67
CA PRO A 15 -14.92 -14.14 -27.48
C PRO A 15 -14.50 -15.22 -26.47
N ILE A 16 -15.47 -15.80 -25.75
CA ILE A 16 -15.19 -16.80 -24.70
C ILE A 16 -14.43 -18.01 -25.26
N LEU A 17 -14.84 -18.54 -26.41
CA LEU A 17 -14.17 -19.67 -27.05
C LEU A 17 -12.70 -19.37 -27.35
N LEU A 18 -12.40 -18.16 -27.85
CA LEU A 18 -11.03 -17.75 -28.13
C LEU A 18 -10.20 -17.61 -26.83
N LYS A 19 -10.80 -17.18 -25.72
CA LYS A 19 -10.12 -17.15 -24.41
C LYS A 19 -9.73 -18.55 -23.93
N ILE A 20 -10.59 -19.55 -24.15
CA ILE A 20 -10.30 -20.95 -23.81
C ILE A 20 -9.16 -21.47 -24.67
N ILE A 21 -9.19 -21.22 -25.98
CA ILE A 21 -8.13 -21.60 -26.90
C ILE A 21 -6.80 -20.95 -26.52
N GLU A 22 -6.78 -19.63 -26.28
CA GLU A 22 -5.57 -18.92 -25.84
C GLU A 22 -5.06 -19.42 -24.48
N PHE A 23 -5.94 -19.92 -23.60
CA PHE A 23 -5.52 -20.51 -22.32
C PHE A 23 -4.76 -21.82 -22.53
N ILE A 24 -5.25 -22.68 -23.43
CA ILE A 24 -4.59 -23.94 -23.78
C ILE A 24 -3.23 -23.64 -24.44
N LEU A 25 -3.20 -22.74 -25.44
CA LEU A 25 -1.97 -22.33 -26.13
C LEU A 25 -0.93 -21.73 -25.19
N ARG A 26 -1.36 -21.00 -24.16
CA ARG A 26 -0.47 -20.42 -23.16
C ARG A 26 0.31 -21.49 -22.38
N ILE A 27 -0.29 -22.66 -22.11
CA ILE A 27 0.40 -23.74 -21.40
C ILE A 27 1.61 -24.19 -22.23
N ASP A 28 1.38 -24.47 -23.51
CA ASP A 28 2.41 -24.93 -24.44
C ASP A 28 3.50 -23.88 -24.68
N LEU A 29 3.11 -22.63 -24.96
CA LEU A 29 4.05 -21.51 -25.15
C LEU A 29 4.96 -21.30 -23.93
N ARG A 30 4.45 -21.55 -22.73
CA ARG A 30 5.22 -21.45 -21.49
C ARG A 30 6.16 -22.63 -21.24
N SER A 31 5.75 -23.84 -21.63
CA SER A 31 6.62 -25.03 -21.53
C SER A 31 7.69 -25.11 -22.63
N GLY A 32 7.43 -24.51 -23.79
CA GLY A 32 8.37 -24.39 -24.91
C GLY A 32 9.10 -23.06 -24.90
N SER A 33 8.59 -22.09 -25.66
CA SER A 33 9.28 -20.83 -25.98
C SER A 33 9.74 -19.98 -24.80
N LEU A 34 9.04 -20.03 -23.67
CA LEU A 34 9.37 -19.24 -22.48
C LEU A 34 10.08 -20.05 -21.38
N LYS A 35 10.48 -21.29 -21.68
CA LYS A 35 11.20 -22.14 -20.71
C LYS A 35 12.56 -21.57 -20.34
N LEU A 36 13.26 -20.96 -21.30
CA LEU A 36 14.58 -20.35 -21.14
C LEU A 36 14.52 -18.81 -21.23
N GLN A 37 13.38 -18.24 -20.83
CA GLN A 37 13.20 -16.80 -20.79
C GLN A 37 14.30 -16.11 -19.97
N SER A 38 14.82 -15.00 -20.48
CA SER A 38 15.80 -14.14 -19.81
C SER A 38 15.39 -13.84 -18.37
N ILE A 39 16.37 -13.96 -17.46
CA ILE A 39 16.20 -13.66 -16.04
C ILE A 39 15.99 -12.16 -15.77
N LEU A 40 16.25 -11.29 -16.77
CA LEU A 40 16.02 -9.85 -16.70
C LEU A 40 14.52 -9.48 -16.76
N GLN A 41 13.68 -10.33 -17.38
CA GLN A 41 12.24 -10.04 -17.58
C GLN A 41 11.38 -10.45 -16.38
N LYS A 42 10.82 -9.46 -15.69
CA LYS A 42 9.92 -9.64 -14.53
C LYS A 42 8.45 -9.38 -14.84
N GLY A 43 8.15 -8.74 -15.97
CA GLY A 43 6.77 -8.46 -16.40
C GLY A 43 6.11 -9.72 -16.92
N PHE A 44 4.90 -10.02 -16.42
CA PHE A 44 4.13 -11.21 -16.81
C PHE A 44 4.87 -12.55 -16.62
N THR A 45 5.92 -12.57 -15.79
CA THR A 45 6.69 -13.76 -15.45
C THR A 45 6.15 -14.38 -14.16
N ALA A 46 5.91 -15.69 -14.17
CA ALA A 46 5.35 -16.39 -13.01
C ALA A 46 6.22 -16.18 -11.77
N ASN A 47 5.58 -16.06 -10.60
CA ASN A 47 6.23 -15.84 -9.31
C ASN A 47 7.11 -14.58 -9.20
N THR A 48 7.06 -13.65 -10.15
CA THR A 48 7.76 -12.36 -10.06
C THR A 48 6.76 -11.20 -10.10
N SER A 49 7.26 -9.99 -9.85
CA SER A 49 6.48 -8.75 -9.86
C SER A 49 7.36 -7.59 -10.33
N PRO A 50 6.77 -6.43 -10.68
CA PRO A 50 7.54 -5.21 -10.94
C PRO A 50 8.48 -4.84 -9.79
N LEU A 51 8.14 -5.21 -8.56
CA LEU A 51 8.99 -4.96 -7.39
C LEU A 51 10.26 -5.83 -7.38
N ASN A 52 10.27 -6.99 -8.04
CA ASN A 52 11.46 -7.80 -8.24
C ASN A 52 12.47 -7.12 -9.19
N ALA A 53 11.99 -6.41 -10.22
CA ALA A 53 12.86 -5.58 -11.06
C ALA A 53 13.34 -4.35 -10.27
N ALA A 54 12.43 -3.73 -9.52
CA ALA A 54 12.76 -2.56 -8.72
C ALA A 54 13.78 -2.82 -7.62
N ILE A 55 13.77 -4.01 -6.98
CA ILE A 55 14.74 -4.34 -5.93
C ILE A 55 16.16 -4.55 -6.46
N ILE A 56 16.31 -5.13 -7.66
CA ILE A 56 17.62 -5.27 -8.31
C ILE A 56 18.21 -3.87 -8.54
N LEU A 57 17.42 -2.96 -9.11
CA LEU A 57 17.86 -1.58 -9.33
C LEU A 57 18.15 -0.86 -8.00
N GLU A 58 17.32 -1.06 -6.98
CA GLU A 58 17.54 -0.49 -5.64
C GLU A 58 18.83 -0.99 -5.00
N GLU A 59 19.19 -2.26 -5.20
CA GLU A 59 20.43 -2.80 -4.69
C GLU A 59 21.65 -2.28 -5.46
N VAL A 60 21.53 -2.00 -6.77
CA VAL A 60 22.55 -1.24 -7.52
C VAL A 60 22.74 0.15 -6.91
N TYR A 61 21.65 0.87 -6.61
CA TYR A 61 21.74 2.16 -5.91
C TYR A 61 22.53 2.05 -4.61
N ARG A 62 22.24 1.04 -3.79
CA ARG A 62 22.85 0.86 -2.47
C ARG A 62 24.31 0.43 -2.55
N GLU A 63 24.63 -0.49 -3.46
CA GLU A 63 25.99 -0.98 -3.67
C GLU A 63 26.92 0.16 -4.13
N TYR A 64 26.49 0.94 -5.12
CA TYR A 64 27.30 2.03 -5.66
C TYR A 64 27.42 3.22 -4.71
N MET A 65 26.42 3.44 -3.86
CA MET A 65 26.51 4.38 -2.74
C MET A 65 27.53 3.93 -1.69
N ASP A 66 27.53 2.65 -1.30
CA ASP A 66 28.51 2.08 -0.38
C ASP A 66 29.93 2.18 -0.97
N LYS A 67 30.09 1.89 -2.27
CA LYS A 67 31.36 2.04 -3.02
C LYS A 67 31.77 3.52 -3.24
N LYS A 68 30.85 4.47 -3.03
CA LYS A 68 31.02 5.91 -3.37
C LYS A 68 31.39 6.13 -4.84
N LEU A 69 30.84 5.32 -5.74
CA LEU A 69 31.03 5.43 -7.19
C LEU A 69 29.74 5.94 -7.86
N PRO A 70 29.87 6.76 -8.92
CA PRO A 70 28.72 7.14 -9.73
C PRO A 70 28.28 5.95 -10.59
N PHE A 71 27.03 5.97 -11.02
CA PHE A 71 26.52 5.10 -12.07
C PHE A 71 25.37 5.79 -12.78
N TYR A 72 24.91 5.19 -13.87
CA TYR A 72 23.95 5.79 -14.78
C TYR A 72 22.81 4.82 -15.02
N ILE A 73 21.62 5.39 -15.20
CA ILE A 73 20.41 4.64 -15.52
C ILE A 73 19.81 5.23 -16.79
N VAL A 74 19.48 4.38 -17.74
CA VAL A 74 18.64 4.74 -18.90
C VAL A 74 17.31 4.04 -18.74
N LEU A 75 16.24 4.81 -18.66
CA LEU A 75 14.87 4.30 -18.72
C LEU A 75 14.40 4.43 -20.17
N LEU A 76 14.21 3.32 -20.85
CA LEU A 76 13.74 3.30 -22.23
C LEU A 76 12.21 3.40 -22.27
N ASP A 77 11.69 4.22 -23.18
CA ASP A 77 10.26 4.31 -23.49
C ASP A 77 10.02 3.82 -24.92
N ALA A 78 9.20 2.77 -25.05
CA ALA A 78 8.80 2.23 -26.34
C ALA A 78 7.38 2.71 -26.70
N LYS A 79 7.22 3.16 -27.94
CA LYS A 79 5.93 3.68 -28.43
C LYS A 79 4.95 2.53 -28.62
N SER A 80 3.92 2.47 -27.78
CA SER A 80 2.80 1.53 -27.95
C SER A 80 3.29 0.09 -28.18
N ALA A 81 4.18 -0.39 -27.30
CA ALA A 81 4.97 -1.61 -27.50
C ALA A 81 4.17 -2.83 -27.95
N PHE A 82 2.94 -3.01 -27.45
CA PHE A 82 2.05 -4.10 -27.85
C PHE A 82 1.44 -3.90 -29.24
N ASP A 83 1.13 -2.67 -29.63
CA ASP A 83 0.45 -2.34 -30.89
C ASP A 83 1.40 -2.35 -32.10
N VAL A 84 2.71 -2.19 -31.86
CA VAL A 84 3.74 -2.12 -32.92
C VAL A 84 4.43 -3.46 -33.19
N VAL A 85 4.04 -4.53 -32.49
CA VAL A 85 4.60 -5.87 -32.71
C VAL A 85 4.33 -6.34 -34.14
N VAL A 86 5.39 -6.71 -34.86
CA VAL A 86 5.27 -7.25 -36.22
C VAL A 86 4.93 -8.74 -36.16
N LEU A 87 3.68 -9.09 -36.49
CA LEU A 87 3.13 -10.44 -36.35
C LEU A 87 3.97 -11.51 -37.06
N LYS A 88 4.45 -11.26 -38.29
CA LYS A 88 5.29 -12.21 -39.03
C LYS A 88 6.60 -12.54 -38.31
N MET A 89 7.23 -11.51 -37.71
CA MET A 89 8.46 -11.69 -36.95
C MET A 89 8.20 -12.43 -35.63
N LEU A 90 7.12 -12.06 -34.93
CA LEU A 90 6.69 -12.75 -33.73
C LEU A 90 6.45 -14.24 -34.00
N LEU A 91 5.69 -14.58 -35.04
CA LEU A 91 5.41 -15.97 -35.41
C LEU A 91 6.70 -16.74 -35.72
N ARG A 92 7.65 -16.12 -36.45
CA ARG A 92 8.96 -16.73 -36.67
C ARG A 92 9.69 -17.02 -35.35
N LYS A 93 9.70 -16.08 -34.40
CA LYS A 93 10.32 -16.28 -33.08
C LYS A 93 9.64 -17.38 -32.27
N VAL A 94 8.31 -17.43 -32.27
CA VAL A 94 7.53 -18.50 -31.60
C VAL A 94 7.89 -19.87 -32.19
N TYR A 95 8.05 -19.98 -33.51
CA TYR A 95 8.49 -21.21 -34.17
C TYR A 95 9.91 -21.63 -33.74
N ILE A 96 10.87 -20.73 -33.86
CA ILE A 96 12.30 -21.01 -33.59
C ILE A 96 12.54 -21.38 -32.12
N SER A 97 11.76 -20.79 -31.21
CA SER A 97 11.85 -21.04 -29.78
C SER A 97 11.22 -22.38 -29.33
N GLY A 98 10.73 -23.20 -30.27
CA GLY A 98 10.34 -24.59 -30.02
C GLY A 98 8.91 -24.79 -29.52
N THR A 99 7.97 -23.93 -29.90
CA THR A 99 6.53 -24.20 -29.71
C THR A 99 6.08 -25.39 -30.57
N ASP A 100 5.12 -26.20 -30.09
CA ASP A 100 4.55 -27.29 -30.88
C ASP A 100 4.01 -26.78 -32.23
N PRO A 101 4.27 -27.48 -33.36
CA PRO A 101 3.80 -27.05 -34.67
C PRO A 101 2.28 -26.82 -34.74
N SER A 102 1.47 -27.60 -34.03
CA SER A 102 0.01 -27.47 -34.02
C SER A 102 -0.41 -26.21 -33.26
N SER A 103 0.22 -25.94 -32.11
CA SER A 103 0.03 -24.70 -31.36
C SER A 103 0.46 -23.49 -32.18
N TRP A 104 1.61 -23.57 -32.86
CA TRP A 104 2.10 -22.51 -33.72
C TRP A 104 1.12 -22.19 -34.85
N LEU A 105 0.62 -23.23 -35.55
CA LEU A 105 -0.39 -23.07 -36.60
C LEU A 105 -1.64 -22.39 -36.07
N LEU A 106 -2.11 -22.77 -34.89
CA LEU A 106 -3.29 -22.16 -34.29
C LEU A 106 -3.04 -20.69 -33.89
N ILE A 107 -1.85 -20.36 -33.38
CA ILE A 107 -1.46 -18.98 -33.08
C ILE A 107 -1.46 -18.14 -34.36
N ASP A 108 -0.92 -18.69 -35.46
CA ASP A 108 -0.93 -18.03 -36.78
C ASP A 108 -2.36 -17.79 -37.29
N GLU A 109 -3.22 -18.82 -37.26
CA GLU A 109 -4.64 -18.70 -37.65
C GLU A 109 -5.42 -17.70 -36.78
N ILE A 110 -5.13 -17.60 -35.48
CA ILE A 110 -5.78 -16.63 -34.58
C ILE A 110 -5.45 -15.17 -34.94
N HIS A 111 -4.31 -14.93 -35.60
CA HIS A 111 -3.87 -13.59 -35.99
C HIS A 111 -4.12 -13.29 -37.47
N LYS A 112 -4.22 -14.32 -38.33
CA LYS A 112 -4.60 -14.16 -39.75
C LYS A 112 -5.98 -13.55 -39.91
N ASN A 113 -6.11 -12.63 -40.86
CA ASN A 113 -7.38 -11.97 -41.24
C ASN A 113 -8.22 -11.47 -40.05
N THR A 114 -7.56 -11.09 -38.95
CA THR A 114 -8.26 -10.58 -37.77
C THR A 114 -8.90 -9.23 -38.09
N GLU A 115 -10.18 -9.09 -37.81
CA GLU A 115 -10.90 -7.82 -37.88
C GLU A 115 -11.27 -7.34 -36.47
N SER A 116 -11.37 -6.03 -36.28
CA SER A 116 -11.85 -5.41 -35.06
C SER A 116 -12.93 -4.37 -35.33
N ARG A 117 -13.71 -4.07 -34.30
CA ARG A 117 -14.71 -3.00 -34.27
C ARG A 117 -14.56 -2.23 -32.96
N ILE A 118 -14.74 -0.92 -33.01
CA ILE A 118 -14.78 -0.08 -31.81
C ILE A 118 -16.22 -0.08 -31.29
N LYS A 119 -16.40 -0.48 -30.04
CA LYS A 119 -17.67 -0.32 -29.32
C LYS A 119 -17.58 0.90 -28.42
N TRP A 120 -18.48 1.87 -28.62
CA TRP A 120 -18.60 3.03 -27.75
C TRP A 120 -20.07 3.22 -27.35
N SER A 121 -20.36 3.07 -26.05
CA SER A 121 -21.74 3.04 -25.55
C SER A 121 -22.56 1.94 -26.27
N THR A 122 -23.63 2.32 -26.96
CA THR A 122 -24.51 1.48 -27.77
C THR A 122 -24.03 1.31 -29.21
N GLU A 123 -23.10 2.16 -29.66
CA GLU A 123 -22.67 2.22 -31.06
C GLU A 123 -21.49 1.27 -31.33
N ILE A 124 -21.47 0.74 -32.56
CA ILE A 124 -20.43 -0.17 -33.05
C ILE A 124 -19.93 0.37 -34.40
N SER A 125 -18.62 0.55 -34.53
CA SER A 125 -18.01 1.00 -35.78
C SER A 125 -18.07 -0.05 -36.88
N GLU A 126 -17.76 0.38 -38.11
CA GLU A 126 -17.39 -0.54 -39.18
C GLU A 126 -16.20 -1.41 -38.80
N LYS A 127 -16.07 -2.55 -39.51
CA LYS A 127 -14.94 -3.46 -39.35
C LYS A 127 -13.68 -2.84 -39.93
N PHE A 128 -12.55 -3.04 -39.27
CA PHE A 128 -11.24 -2.75 -39.82
C PHE A 128 -10.30 -3.92 -39.56
N SER A 129 -9.38 -4.17 -40.50
CA SER A 129 -8.39 -5.23 -40.37
C SER A 129 -7.31 -4.86 -39.36
N VAL A 130 -6.91 -5.82 -38.53
CA VAL A 130 -5.79 -5.71 -37.60
C VAL A 130 -4.55 -6.28 -38.28
N LEU A 131 -3.65 -5.38 -38.68
CA LEU A 131 -2.46 -5.75 -39.47
C LEU A 131 -1.19 -5.96 -38.63
N GLN A 132 -1.16 -5.39 -37.43
CA GLN A 132 -0.01 -5.43 -36.54
C GLN A 132 -0.47 -5.39 -35.08
N GLY A 133 0.47 -5.72 -34.18
CA GLY A 133 0.28 -5.69 -32.75
C GLY A 133 -0.34 -6.97 -32.19
N VAL A 134 -0.10 -7.18 -30.90
CA VAL A 134 -0.77 -8.20 -30.11
C VAL A 134 -1.98 -7.58 -29.40
N LYS A 135 -3.05 -8.35 -29.27
CA LYS A 135 -4.36 -7.88 -28.77
C LYS A 135 -4.27 -7.42 -27.31
N GLN A 136 -4.37 -6.12 -27.02
CA GLN A 136 -4.33 -5.63 -25.64
C GLN A 136 -5.56 -6.10 -24.84
N GLY A 137 -5.39 -7.03 -23.90
CA GLY A 137 -6.49 -7.73 -23.20
C GLY A 137 -6.66 -9.19 -23.63
N GLY A 138 -5.94 -9.63 -24.66
CA GLY A 138 -5.77 -11.03 -24.98
C GLY A 138 -4.98 -11.77 -23.91
N LEU A 139 -5.33 -13.03 -23.71
CA LEU A 139 -4.66 -13.88 -22.74
C LEU A 139 -3.25 -14.22 -23.25
N LEU A 140 -3.09 -14.56 -24.53
CA LEU A 140 -1.78 -14.96 -25.06
C LEU A 140 -0.82 -13.77 -25.28
N SER A 141 -1.36 -12.56 -25.39
CA SER A 141 -0.62 -11.37 -25.86
C SER A 141 0.59 -10.99 -25.00
N ALA A 142 0.48 -11.10 -23.68
CA ALA A 142 1.59 -10.82 -22.78
C ALA A 142 2.73 -11.86 -22.92
N ASP A 143 2.39 -13.13 -23.14
CA ASP A 143 3.38 -14.19 -23.33
C ASP A 143 4.06 -14.07 -24.71
N LEU A 144 3.29 -13.74 -25.76
CA LEU A 144 3.83 -13.42 -27.09
C LEU A 144 4.77 -12.21 -27.06
N TYR A 145 4.42 -11.16 -26.32
CA TYR A 145 5.28 -10.00 -26.18
C TYR A 145 6.61 -10.36 -25.51
N LYS A 146 6.62 -11.25 -24.50
CA LYS A 146 7.86 -11.75 -23.90
C LYS A 146 8.74 -12.46 -24.92
N VAL A 147 8.16 -13.35 -25.75
CA VAL A 147 8.89 -14.01 -26.84
C VAL A 147 9.46 -12.98 -27.82
N TYR A 148 8.74 -11.89 -28.09
CA TYR A 148 9.20 -10.85 -28.99
C TYR A 148 10.50 -10.19 -28.49
N ILE A 149 10.49 -9.72 -27.23
CA ILE A 149 11.58 -8.94 -26.61
C ILE A 149 12.75 -9.80 -26.12
N GLU A 150 12.62 -11.13 -26.11
CA GLU A 150 13.62 -12.06 -25.58
C GLU A 150 15.02 -11.87 -26.19
N ASP A 151 15.12 -11.67 -27.51
CA ASP A 151 16.43 -11.49 -28.16
C ASP A 151 17.17 -10.24 -27.66
N LEU A 152 16.44 -9.16 -27.32
CA LEU A 152 17.06 -7.95 -26.74
C LEU A 152 17.63 -8.27 -25.35
N LEU A 153 16.85 -8.94 -24.52
CA LEU A 153 17.23 -9.20 -23.13
C LEU A 153 18.34 -10.24 -23.03
N SER A 154 18.27 -11.31 -23.82
CA SER A 154 19.35 -12.30 -23.93
C SER A 154 20.63 -11.69 -24.50
N THR A 155 20.54 -10.73 -25.43
CA THR A 155 21.72 -9.98 -25.90
C THR A 155 22.36 -9.20 -24.75
N PHE A 156 21.57 -8.53 -23.91
CA PHE A 156 22.09 -7.85 -22.71
C PHE A 156 22.77 -8.81 -21.73
N GLU A 157 22.17 -9.96 -21.44
CA GLU A 157 22.73 -10.97 -20.53
C GLU A 157 24.10 -11.49 -21.00
N ASN A 158 24.33 -11.53 -22.32
CA ASN A 158 25.59 -11.97 -22.90
C ASN A 158 26.66 -10.87 -22.99
N THR A 159 26.36 -9.63 -22.57
CA THR A 159 27.35 -8.56 -22.50
C THR A 159 28.10 -8.53 -21.18
N THR A 160 29.31 -7.97 -21.20
CA THR A 160 30.14 -7.73 -20.02
C THR A 160 30.04 -6.30 -19.49
N SER A 161 29.06 -5.53 -19.97
CA SER A 161 28.89 -4.09 -19.66
C SER A 161 27.74 -3.85 -18.70
N GLY A 162 27.96 -3.16 -17.58
CA GLY A 162 26.87 -2.93 -16.63
C GLY A 162 27.34 -2.43 -15.27
N CYS A 163 26.56 -2.74 -14.25
CA CYS A 163 26.90 -2.53 -12.85
C CYS A 163 27.17 -3.86 -12.15
N GLU A 164 28.19 -3.92 -11.29
CA GLU A 164 28.59 -5.15 -10.60
C GLU A 164 28.21 -5.14 -9.11
N ILE A 165 27.58 -6.23 -8.67
CA ILE A 165 27.34 -6.54 -7.26
C ILE A 165 28.02 -7.87 -6.92
N GLY A 166 29.25 -7.79 -6.41
CA GLY A 166 30.13 -8.96 -6.31
C GLY A 166 30.41 -9.50 -7.70
N GLU A 167 30.16 -10.79 -7.92
CA GLU A 167 30.33 -11.46 -9.22
C GLU A 167 29.09 -11.37 -10.12
N THR A 168 28.00 -10.76 -9.64
CA THR A 168 26.78 -10.62 -10.42
C THR A 168 26.80 -9.31 -11.20
N LEU A 169 26.89 -9.41 -12.52
CA LEU A 169 26.74 -8.29 -13.45
C LEU A 169 25.26 -7.98 -13.68
N ILE A 170 24.91 -6.70 -13.68
CA ILE A 170 23.56 -6.20 -13.90
C ILE A 170 23.63 -5.16 -15.03
N ASN A 171 23.16 -5.55 -16.21
CA ASN A 171 23.17 -4.70 -17.40
C ASN A 171 21.82 -3.97 -17.56
N ALA A 172 20.72 -4.70 -17.34
CA ALA A 172 19.37 -4.17 -17.45
C ALA A 172 18.38 -4.93 -16.54
N VAL A 173 17.21 -4.35 -16.32
CA VAL A 173 16.02 -5.02 -15.77
C VAL A 173 14.81 -4.62 -16.61
N ALA A 174 13.93 -5.58 -16.89
CA ALA A 174 12.74 -5.36 -17.71
C ALA A 174 11.46 -5.76 -16.97
N CYS A 175 10.40 -4.99 -17.18
CA CYS A 175 9.05 -5.35 -16.80
C CYS A 175 8.11 -5.04 -17.97
N ALA A 176 7.85 -6.06 -18.80
CA ALA A 176 7.20 -5.90 -20.08
C ALA A 176 7.98 -4.91 -20.96
N ASP A 177 7.38 -3.76 -21.30
CA ASP A 177 7.95 -2.68 -22.12
C ASP A 177 8.82 -1.70 -21.33
N ASP A 178 8.68 -1.63 -20.01
CA ASP A 178 9.56 -0.83 -19.15
C ASP A 178 10.92 -1.51 -19.03
N VAL A 179 11.95 -0.95 -19.69
CA VAL A 179 13.34 -1.44 -19.62
C VAL A 179 14.23 -0.37 -18.99
N ALA A 180 14.94 -0.75 -17.91
CA ALA A 180 15.96 0.07 -17.28
C ALA A 180 17.34 -0.54 -17.51
N ILE A 181 18.21 0.18 -18.20
CA ILE A 181 19.61 -0.17 -18.43
C ILE A 181 20.46 0.55 -17.38
N VAL A 182 21.48 -0.12 -16.85
CA VAL A 182 22.42 0.45 -15.87
C VAL A 182 23.86 0.19 -16.25
N SER A 183 24.74 1.15 -15.99
CA SER A 183 26.19 0.95 -16.07
C SER A 183 26.92 1.99 -15.23
N GLU A 184 28.09 1.65 -14.73
CA GLU A 184 29.01 2.59 -14.08
C GLU A 184 29.83 3.42 -15.07
N ASN A 185 29.94 2.97 -16.32
CA ASN A 185 30.74 3.59 -17.37
C ASN A 185 29.84 4.18 -18.48
N PRO A 186 29.93 5.49 -18.77
CA PRO A 186 29.18 6.14 -19.85
C PRO A 186 29.28 5.49 -21.23
N HIS A 187 30.47 4.98 -21.60
CA HIS A 187 30.70 4.39 -22.91
C HIS A 187 30.02 3.02 -23.03
N GLU A 188 30.08 2.23 -21.97
CA GLU A 188 29.38 0.96 -21.85
C GLU A 188 27.85 1.16 -21.81
N LEU A 189 27.38 2.20 -21.11
CA LEU A 189 25.98 2.58 -21.14
C LEU A 189 25.50 2.91 -22.55
N GLN A 190 26.28 3.70 -23.31
CA GLN A 190 25.97 4.01 -24.70
C GLN A 190 25.99 2.75 -25.58
N TYR A 191 26.93 1.82 -25.33
CA TYR A 191 26.96 0.53 -26.02
C TYR A 191 25.69 -0.29 -25.78
N LEU A 192 25.23 -0.41 -24.53
CA LEU A 192 23.96 -1.08 -24.20
C LEU A 192 22.75 -0.38 -24.85
N VAL A 193 22.74 0.95 -24.88
CA VAL A 193 21.69 1.70 -25.60
C VAL A 193 21.74 1.46 -27.10
N ASN A 194 22.94 1.33 -27.69
CA ASN A 194 23.09 1.01 -29.11
C ASN A 194 22.57 -0.39 -29.45
N ILE A 195 22.73 -1.38 -28.57
CA ILE A 195 22.10 -2.69 -28.72
C ILE A 195 20.57 -2.55 -28.77
N ALA A 196 19.99 -1.76 -27.87
CA ALA A 196 18.55 -1.52 -27.84
C ALA A 196 18.07 -0.78 -29.10
N ALA A 197 18.85 0.18 -29.57
CA ALA A 197 18.60 0.94 -30.79
C ALA A 197 18.65 0.05 -32.04
N GLN A 198 19.65 -0.83 -32.15
CA GLN A 198 19.76 -1.79 -33.24
C GLN A 198 18.56 -2.77 -33.22
N TYR A 199 18.23 -3.31 -32.04
CA TYR A 199 17.05 -4.16 -31.90
C TYR A 199 15.77 -3.43 -32.31
N SER A 200 15.63 -2.15 -31.94
CA SER A 200 14.52 -1.27 -32.34
C SER A 200 14.38 -1.16 -33.86
N GLU A 201 15.48 -1.03 -34.59
CA GLU A 201 15.50 -0.98 -36.06
C GLU A 201 15.16 -2.33 -36.67
N ASP A 202 15.82 -3.40 -36.23
CA ASP A 202 15.66 -4.74 -36.78
C ASP A 202 14.26 -5.31 -36.56
N HIS A 203 13.62 -4.94 -35.44
CA HIS A 203 12.34 -5.50 -34.98
C HIS A 203 11.21 -4.49 -35.00
N HIS A 204 11.38 -3.31 -35.61
CA HIS A 204 10.38 -2.24 -35.59
C HIS A 204 9.85 -1.92 -34.17
N TYR A 205 10.68 -2.12 -33.14
CA TYR A 205 10.38 -1.84 -31.75
C TYR A 205 10.65 -0.37 -31.47
N LEU A 206 9.68 0.50 -31.75
CA LEU A 206 9.89 1.95 -31.85
C LEU A 206 10.26 2.62 -30.51
N LEU A 207 11.57 2.73 -30.23
CA LEU A 207 12.08 3.51 -29.10
C LEU A 207 11.83 5.01 -29.30
N GLN A 208 11.54 5.72 -28.22
CA GLN A 208 11.22 7.16 -28.23
C GLN A 208 12.32 7.97 -27.52
N PRO A 209 13.34 8.50 -28.23
CA PRO A 209 14.47 9.20 -27.61
C PRO A 209 14.09 10.35 -26.68
N GLN A 210 13.02 11.08 -27.03
CA GLN A 210 12.54 12.24 -26.26
C GLN A 210 11.70 11.88 -25.02
N LYS A 211 11.32 10.60 -24.88
CA LYS A 211 10.60 10.09 -23.70
C LYS A 211 11.44 9.14 -22.86
N SER A 212 12.43 8.48 -23.47
CA SER A 212 13.49 7.81 -22.74
C SER A 212 14.28 8.82 -21.92
N VAL A 213 14.78 8.43 -20.75
CA VAL A 213 15.42 9.36 -19.80
C VAL A 213 16.73 8.80 -19.28
N VAL A 214 17.74 9.65 -19.20
CA VAL A 214 19.00 9.37 -18.50
C VAL A 214 18.94 9.95 -17.09
N ILE A 215 19.21 9.12 -16.09
CA ILE A 215 19.43 9.54 -14.69
C ILE A 215 20.89 9.30 -14.35
N GLN A 216 21.59 10.36 -13.97
CA GLN A 216 22.98 10.28 -13.53
C GLN A 216 23.02 10.23 -12.00
N VAL A 217 23.35 9.06 -11.45
CA VAL A 217 23.40 8.84 -10.02
C VAL A 217 24.79 9.17 -9.52
N GLN A 218 24.87 10.06 -8.54
CA GLN A 218 26.14 10.51 -7.99
C GLN A 218 26.15 10.36 -6.46
N PRO A 219 27.30 9.99 -5.86
CA PRO A 219 27.45 10.03 -4.41
C PRO A 219 27.24 11.45 -3.89
N SER A 220 26.59 11.59 -2.74
CA SER A 220 26.17 12.87 -2.15
C SER A 220 27.30 13.90 -1.96
N ASN A 221 28.56 13.46 -1.94
CA ASN A 221 29.74 14.30 -1.66
C ASN A 221 30.56 14.66 -2.92
N ARG A 222 30.14 14.26 -4.13
CA ARG A 222 30.84 14.59 -5.37
C ARG A 222 30.22 15.84 -6.00
N LYS A 223 31.04 16.83 -6.40
CA LYS A 223 30.54 17.98 -7.18
C LYS A 223 29.92 17.43 -8.48
N LYS A 224 28.75 17.96 -8.87
CA LYS A 224 28.19 17.69 -10.21
C LYS A 224 29.26 18.03 -11.24
N SER A 225 29.55 17.10 -12.16
CA SER A 225 30.38 17.36 -13.33
C SER A 225 29.86 18.60 -14.06
N GLU A 226 30.76 19.48 -14.51
CA GLU A 226 30.39 20.65 -15.32
C GLU A 226 29.82 20.24 -16.67
N ASP A 227 30.30 19.12 -17.23
CA ASP A 227 29.74 18.49 -18.43
C ASP A 227 28.95 17.22 -18.11
N PRO A 228 27.64 17.19 -18.39
CA PRO A 228 26.82 16.02 -18.16
C PRO A 228 27.01 14.98 -19.27
N VAL A 229 27.08 13.71 -18.89
CA VAL A 229 27.13 12.57 -19.83
C VAL A 229 25.88 12.54 -20.71
N ARG A 230 26.05 12.72 -22.03
CA ARG A 230 24.97 12.64 -23.02
C ARG A 230 24.95 11.25 -23.64
N ILE A 231 23.76 10.67 -23.69
CA ILE A 231 23.50 9.36 -24.30
C ILE A 231 22.48 9.53 -25.42
N TYR A 232 22.69 8.82 -26.52
CA TYR A 232 21.96 8.99 -27.76
C TYR A 232 21.23 7.71 -28.17
N ILE A 233 20.04 7.84 -28.75
CA ILE A 233 19.34 6.79 -29.49
C ILE A 233 19.23 7.28 -30.93
N ASN A 234 19.80 6.54 -31.88
CA ASN A 234 19.80 6.89 -33.31
C ASN A 234 20.22 8.35 -33.56
N ASN A 235 21.36 8.77 -32.96
CA ASN A 235 21.90 10.14 -32.99
C ASN A 235 21.03 11.22 -32.32
N ASN A 236 19.91 10.88 -31.69
CA ASN A 236 19.08 11.80 -30.93
C ASN A 236 19.46 11.75 -29.45
N ALA A 237 19.89 12.88 -28.88
CA ALA A 237 20.22 12.98 -27.46
C ALA A 237 18.96 12.76 -26.60
N MET A 238 19.06 11.87 -25.61
CA MET A 238 18.02 11.69 -24.60
C MET A 238 18.04 12.82 -23.56
N PRO A 239 16.89 13.24 -23.03
CA PRO A 239 16.84 14.17 -21.92
C PRO A 239 17.47 13.57 -20.65
N ILE A 240 18.26 14.39 -19.96
CA ILE A 240 18.80 14.07 -18.64
C ILE A 240 17.83 14.60 -17.60
N SER A 241 17.42 13.75 -16.65
CA SER A 241 16.49 14.13 -15.59
C SER A 241 17.07 13.86 -14.21
N ASP A 242 16.80 14.77 -13.28
CA ASP A 242 17.09 14.55 -11.85
C ASP A 242 16.16 13.50 -11.24
N LYS A 243 14.98 13.26 -11.83
CA LYS A 243 14.02 12.25 -11.37
C LYS A 243 13.08 11.73 -12.48
N SER A 244 12.76 10.45 -12.46
CA SER A 244 11.81 9.83 -13.40
C SER A 244 11.09 8.63 -12.78
N PRO A 245 9.80 8.40 -13.08
CA PRO A 245 9.11 7.19 -12.62
C PRO A 245 9.66 5.93 -13.32
N HIS A 246 9.89 4.88 -12.55
CA HIS A 246 10.17 3.53 -13.04
C HIS A 246 9.42 2.53 -12.15
N LEU A 247 8.49 1.77 -12.74
CA LEU A 247 7.65 0.79 -12.03
C LEU A 247 6.95 1.39 -10.79
N GLY A 248 6.46 2.63 -10.95
CA GLY A 248 5.77 3.39 -9.90
C GLY A 248 6.64 3.98 -8.79
N ILE A 249 7.96 3.78 -8.81
CA ILE A 249 8.94 4.42 -7.91
C ILE A 249 9.58 5.61 -8.60
N LEU A 250 9.75 6.74 -7.91
CA LEU A 250 10.35 7.95 -8.48
C LEU A 250 11.88 7.90 -8.32
N ARG A 251 12.57 7.29 -9.29
CA ARG A 251 14.04 7.17 -9.30
C ARG A 251 14.69 8.54 -9.46
N SER A 252 15.76 8.80 -8.73
CA SER A 252 16.43 10.10 -8.68
C SER A 252 17.95 9.96 -8.56
N THR A 253 18.68 11.07 -8.61
CA THR A 253 20.15 11.10 -8.59
C THR A 253 20.81 10.53 -7.32
N THR A 254 20.04 10.21 -6.28
CA THR A 254 20.49 9.52 -5.06
C THR A 254 19.39 8.61 -4.50
N SER A 255 19.76 7.62 -3.68
CA SER A 255 18.78 6.77 -2.96
C SER A 255 17.91 7.60 -2.00
N GLN A 256 18.49 8.54 -1.23
CA GLN A 256 17.71 9.42 -0.34
C GLN A 256 16.68 10.27 -1.10
N LYS A 257 17.06 10.86 -2.23
CA LYS A 257 16.13 11.64 -3.06
C LYS A 257 15.05 10.76 -3.68
N THR A 258 15.38 9.52 -4.05
CA THR A 258 14.42 8.52 -4.52
C THR A 258 13.38 8.21 -3.44
N GLN A 259 13.82 8.00 -2.20
CA GLN A 259 12.94 7.79 -1.04
C GLN A 259 12.02 8.98 -0.80
N ASP A 260 12.58 10.19 -0.70
CA ASP A 260 11.82 11.41 -0.42
C ASP A 260 10.80 11.69 -1.52
N ALA A 261 11.22 11.59 -2.78
CA ALA A 261 10.35 11.89 -3.93
C ALA A 261 9.21 10.86 -4.07
N THR A 262 9.49 9.58 -3.83
CA THR A 262 8.46 8.52 -3.89
C THR A 262 7.45 8.67 -2.74
N VAL A 263 7.92 9.01 -1.54
CA VAL A 263 7.05 9.26 -0.37
C VAL A 263 6.11 10.44 -0.63
N GLU A 264 6.62 11.56 -1.13
CA GLU A 264 5.79 12.73 -1.47
C GLU A 264 4.80 12.42 -2.60
N GLN A 265 5.22 11.65 -3.61
CA GLN A 265 4.34 11.20 -4.68
C GLN A 265 3.20 10.33 -4.15
N ASN A 266 3.51 9.35 -3.29
CA ASN A 266 2.52 8.45 -2.71
C ASN A 266 1.53 9.22 -1.83
N ILE A 267 2.02 10.10 -0.94
CA ILE A 267 1.15 10.96 -0.12
C ILE A 267 0.24 11.81 -1.01
N THR A 268 0.76 12.39 -2.09
CA THR A 268 -0.03 13.22 -3.01
C THR A 268 -1.11 12.40 -3.72
N LYS A 269 -0.77 11.23 -4.25
CA LYS A 269 -1.73 10.33 -4.92
C LYS A 269 -2.78 9.79 -3.93
N SER A 270 -2.36 9.35 -2.75
CA SER A 270 -3.25 8.88 -1.69
C SER A 270 -4.18 9.99 -1.19
N ARG A 271 -3.69 11.23 -1.09
CA ARG A 271 -4.53 12.39 -0.75
C ARG A 271 -5.62 12.61 -1.78
N ARG A 272 -5.30 12.53 -3.08
CA ARG A 272 -6.28 12.64 -4.17
C ARG A 272 -7.32 11.52 -4.08
N ALA A 273 -6.89 10.27 -3.88
CA ALA A 273 -7.79 9.13 -3.71
C ALA A 273 -8.69 9.28 -2.47
N ALA A 274 -8.14 9.73 -1.35
CA ALA A 274 -8.92 10.00 -0.15
C ALA A 274 -9.95 11.11 -0.37
N TYR A 275 -9.59 12.20 -1.04
CA TYR A 275 -10.51 13.29 -1.34
C TYR A 275 -11.60 12.90 -2.34
N SER A 276 -11.31 12.07 -3.33
CA SER A 276 -12.37 11.55 -4.22
C SER A 276 -13.39 10.66 -3.51
N LEU A 277 -13.04 10.09 -2.35
CA LEU A 277 -13.94 9.28 -1.54
C LEU A 277 -14.73 10.09 -0.51
N MET A 278 -14.49 11.40 -0.40
CA MET A 278 -15.25 12.26 0.52
C MET A 278 -16.71 12.32 0.12
N SER A 279 -17.04 12.43 -1.18
CA SER A 279 -18.42 12.40 -1.67
C SER A 279 -19.11 11.06 -1.44
N ALA A 280 -18.34 9.97 -1.27
CA ALA A 280 -18.85 8.68 -0.87
C ALA A 280 -19.07 8.57 0.65
N GLY A 281 -18.84 9.64 1.42
CA GLY A 281 -19.06 9.70 2.87
C GLY A 281 -17.84 9.41 3.74
N MET A 282 -16.61 9.41 3.19
CA MET A 282 -15.37 9.19 3.97
C MET A 282 -14.92 10.44 4.77
N HIS A 283 -15.75 11.48 4.84
CA HIS A 283 -15.42 12.73 5.56
C HIS A 283 -15.57 12.66 7.08
N GLY A 284 -16.07 11.54 7.61
CA GLY A 284 -16.29 11.34 9.04
C GLY A 284 -17.70 11.73 9.45
N GLU A 285 -17.84 12.88 10.11
CA GLU A 285 -19.11 13.33 10.69
C GLU A 285 -20.20 13.45 9.63
N ASN A 286 -21.39 12.90 9.90
CA ASN A 286 -22.50 12.75 8.96
C ASN A 286 -22.19 11.93 7.70
N GLY A 287 -21.07 11.20 7.69
CA GLY A 287 -20.63 10.35 6.59
C GLY A 287 -21.09 8.90 6.73
N LEU A 288 -20.33 8.00 6.11
CA LEU A 288 -20.48 6.56 6.26
C LEU A 288 -20.18 6.12 7.69
N ASP A 289 -20.62 4.90 8.00
CA ASP A 289 -20.15 4.23 9.19
C ASP A 289 -18.61 4.14 9.22
N PRO A 290 -17.96 4.38 10.37
CA PRO A 290 -16.50 4.42 10.43
C PRO A 290 -15.82 3.13 9.97
N SER A 291 -16.46 1.98 10.17
CA SER A 291 -15.91 0.67 9.79
C SER A 291 -15.85 0.50 8.27
N THR A 292 -16.90 0.87 7.54
CA THR A 292 -16.91 0.91 6.07
C THR A 292 -15.95 1.97 5.55
N ALA A 293 -15.89 3.15 6.16
CA ALA A 293 -14.92 4.18 5.77
C ALA A 293 -13.46 3.72 5.95
N ILE A 294 -13.15 2.99 7.04
CA ILE A 294 -11.84 2.33 7.22
C ILE A 294 -11.60 1.27 6.13
N GLN A 295 -12.62 0.51 5.75
CA GLN A 295 -12.51 -0.47 4.66
C GLN A 295 -12.21 0.22 3.32
N LEU A 296 -12.88 1.33 3.00
CA LEU A 296 -12.57 2.14 1.82
C LEU A 296 -11.12 2.66 1.86
N PHE A 297 -10.65 3.12 3.03
CA PHE A 297 -9.25 3.51 3.21
C PHE A 297 -8.28 2.35 2.91
N LYS A 298 -8.53 1.16 3.49
CA LYS A 298 -7.73 -0.06 3.26
C LYS A 298 -7.71 -0.48 1.79
N THR A 299 -8.82 -0.32 1.08
CA THR A 299 -8.98 -0.76 -0.31
C THR A 299 -8.39 0.21 -1.32
N PHE A 300 -8.57 1.53 -1.14
CA PHE A 300 -8.24 2.52 -2.17
C PHE A 300 -7.07 3.43 -1.82
N VAL A 301 -6.89 3.79 -0.54
CA VAL A 301 -5.90 4.80 -0.13
C VAL A 301 -4.60 4.14 0.31
N GLN A 302 -4.68 3.12 1.16
CA GLN A 302 -3.54 2.42 1.75
C GLN A 302 -2.63 1.73 0.71
N PRO A 303 -3.15 1.08 -0.35
CA PRO A 303 -2.28 0.45 -1.35
C PRO A 303 -1.45 1.48 -2.11
N ILE A 304 -2.02 2.64 -2.43
CA ILE A 304 -1.32 3.76 -3.08
C ILE A 304 -0.26 4.32 -2.13
N LEU A 305 -0.58 4.47 -0.85
CA LEU A 305 0.31 5.08 0.14
C LEU A 305 1.60 4.26 0.32
N THR A 306 1.45 2.95 0.28
CA THR A 306 2.50 2.00 0.64
C THR A 306 3.22 1.38 -0.56
N TYR A 307 2.76 1.58 -1.80
CA TYR A 307 3.36 0.97 -2.98
C TYR A 307 4.80 1.44 -3.20
N GLY A 308 5.73 0.50 -3.41
CA GLY A 308 7.14 0.75 -3.67
C GLY A 308 7.96 1.05 -2.41
N LEU A 309 7.31 1.28 -1.26
CA LEU A 309 7.99 1.54 0.01
C LEU A 309 8.67 0.27 0.55
N GLU A 310 8.17 -0.90 0.18
CA GLU A 310 8.78 -2.19 0.49
C GLU A 310 10.15 -2.41 -0.19
N VAL A 311 10.46 -1.63 -1.22
CA VAL A 311 11.74 -1.66 -1.93
C VAL A 311 12.67 -0.54 -1.43
N ILE A 312 12.22 0.70 -1.40
CA ILE A 312 13.12 1.86 -1.17
C ILE A 312 13.49 2.07 0.31
N LEU A 313 12.82 1.41 1.26
CA LEU A 313 13.04 1.50 2.71
C LEU A 313 13.10 2.96 3.23
N PRO A 314 11.94 3.58 3.52
CA PRO A 314 11.90 4.99 3.90
C PRO A 314 12.68 5.29 5.18
N THR A 315 13.34 6.46 5.22
CA THR A 315 13.99 6.97 6.44
C THR A 315 13.01 7.28 7.55
N SER A 316 13.48 7.46 8.78
CA SER A 316 12.65 7.86 9.92
C SER A 316 11.87 9.16 9.67
N LYS A 317 12.46 10.13 8.96
CA LYS A 317 11.78 11.36 8.54
C LYS A 317 10.63 11.06 7.57
N ASN A 318 10.84 10.16 6.63
CA ASN A 318 9.81 9.75 5.67
C ASN A 318 8.70 8.93 6.32
N LEU A 319 9.05 8.01 7.22
CA LEU A 319 8.08 7.27 8.04
C LEU A 319 7.20 8.22 8.84
N LEU A 320 7.78 9.25 9.47
CA LEU A 320 7.00 10.26 10.22
C LEU A 320 5.99 11.01 9.33
N LYS A 321 6.38 11.37 8.09
CA LYS A 321 5.47 12.02 7.13
C LYS A 321 4.30 11.11 6.74
N LEU A 322 4.59 9.86 6.40
CA LEU A 322 3.58 8.86 6.02
C LEU A 322 2.63 8.57 7.19
N GLU A 323 3.19 8.40 8.38
CA GLU A 323 2.49 8.16 9.63
C GLU A 323 1.55 9.34 9.96
N THR A 324 2.04 10.58 9.79
CA THR A 324 1.22 11.78 9.99
C THR A 324 0.04 11.83 9.01
N PHE A 325 0.27 11.51 7.74
CA PHE A 325 -0.79 11.43 6.75
C PHE A 325 -1.84 10.37 7.10
N GLN A 326 -1.41 9.14 7.41
CA GLN A 326 -2.31 8.04 7.78
C GLN A 326 -3.16 8.42 9.01
N LYS A 327 -2.52 8.89 10.08
CA LYS A 327 -3.24 9.29 11.31
C LYS A 327 -4.24 10.40 11.05
N LYS A 328 -3.90 11.39 10.20
CA LYS A 328 -4.83 12.48 9.86
C LYS A 328 -6.10 11.94 9.21
N ILE A 329 -5.98 11.03 8.25
CA ILE A 329 -7.13 10.42 7.58
C ILE A 329 -7.94 9.55 8.55
N LEU A 330 -7.28 8.73 9.38
CA LEU A 330 -7.99 7.89 10.35
C LEU A 330 -8.71 8.72 11.42
N LYS A 331 -8.09 9.79 11.94
CA LYS A 331 -8.73 10.72 12.87
C LYS A 331 -9.96 11.39 12.24
N GLN A 332 -9.87 11.75 10.96
CA GLN A 332 -11.01 12.28 10.21
C GLN A 332 -12.15 11.24 10.08
N ILE A 333 -11.84 10.01 9.67
CA ILE A 333 -12.85 8.94 9.55
C ILE A 333 -13.54 8.68 10.90
N LEU A 334 -12.77 8.63 11.98
CA LEU A 334 -13.29 8.43 13.34
C LEU A 334 -13.95 9.70 13.92
N SER A 335 -13.87 10.83 13.22
CA SER A 335 -14.40 12.13 13.65
C SER A 335 -13.85 12.60 15.01
N VAL A 336 -12.61 12.22 15.34
CA VAL A 336 -11.90 12.68 16.55
C VAL A 336 -10.92 13.81 16.19
N PRO A 337 -10.62 14.75 17.11
CA PRO A 337 -9.75 15.87 16.79
C PRO A 337 -8.31 15.42 16.55
N ILE A 338 -7.52 16.29 15.89
CA ILE A 338 -6.10 16.04 15.59
C ILE A 338 -5.29 15.78 16.88
N SER A 339 -5.71 16.36 18.00
CA SER A 339 -5.11 16.18 19.34
C SER A 339 -5.41 14.82 19.98
N ALA A 340 -6.31 14.01 19.42
CA ALA A 340 -6.63 12.69 19.99
C ALA A 340 -5.37 11.82 20.10
N PRO A 341 -5.18 11.08 21.21
CA PRO A 341 -4.01 10.24 21.39
C PRO A 341 -3.83 9.23 20.26
N ASP A 342 -2.65 9.20 19.63
CA ASP A 342 -2.39 8.35 18.47
C ASP A 342 -2.66 6.85 18.71
N PRO A 343 -2.33 6.23 19.87
CA PRO A 343 -2.63 4.82 20.09
C PRO A 343 -4.12 4.50 19.97
N SER A 344 -5.00 5.42 20.42
CA SER A 344 -6.45 5.20 20.38
C SER A 344 -6.97 5.04 18.96
N VAL A 345 -6.41 5.78 18.00
CA VAL A 345 -6.79 5.73 16.58
C VAL A 345 -6.50 4.36 16.00
N TYR A 346 -5.36 3.76 16.36
CA TYR A 346 -4.98 2.43 15.91
C TYR A 346 -5.78 1.32 16.58
N ILE A 347 -6.02 1.44 17.89
CA ILE A 347 -6.84 0.50 18.66
C ILE A 347 -8.27 0.46 18.09
N MET A 348 -8.87 1.64 17.86
CA MET A 348 -10.24 1.73 17.36
C MET A 348 -10.37 1.26 15.90
N SER A 349 -9.45 1.67 15.02
CA SER A 349 -9.55 1.35 13.59
C SER A 349 -9.06 -0.06 13.23
N GLY A 350 -8.24 -0.67 14.08
CA GLY A 350 -7.52 -1.90 13.76
C GLY A 350 -6.46 -1.75 12.66
N ILE A 351 -6.15 -0.52 12.24
CA ILE A 351 -5.04 -0.25 11.32
C ILE A 351 -3.73 -0.28 12.11
N LEU A 352 -2.70 -0.90 11.55
CA LEU A 352 -1.37 -0.86 12.14
C LEU A 352 -0.62 0.43 11.75
N PRO A 353 0.35 0.89 12.55
CA PRO A 353 1.26 1.97 12.16
C PRO A 353 1.90 1.72 10.79
N ILE A 354 2.24 2.78 10.05
CA ILE A 354 2.66 2.63 8.66
C ILE A 354 3.92 1.77 8.50
N GLU A 355 4.82 1.86 9.48
CA GLU A 355 6.04 1.06 9.54
C GLU A 355 5.74 -0.44 9.56
N ALA A 356 4.77 -0.87 10.38
CA ALA A 356 4.32 -2.26 10.44
C ALA A 356 3.87 -2.80 9.08
N GLN A 357 3.14 -1.96 8.33
CA GLN A 357 2.61 -2.32 7.02
C GLN A 357 3.72 -2.44 5.98
N ILE A 358 4.69 -1.53 6.02
CA ILE A 358 5.87 -1.55 5.14
C ILE A 358 6.74 -2.76 5.47
N ASP A 359 7.00 -3.03 6.74
CA ASP A 359 7.75 -4.20 7.20
C ASP A 359 7.09 -5.49 6.72
N GLN A 360 5.77 -5.63 6.90
CA GLN A 360 5.02 -6.79 6.42
C GLN A 360 5.17 -6.99 4.92
N LYS A 361 5.07 -5.92 4.12
CA LYS A 361 5.24 -5.99 2.66
C LYS A 361 6.68 -6.35 2.26
N SER A 362 7.67 -5.77 2.93
CA SER A 362 9.09 -6.01 2.68
C SER A 362 9.47 -7.47 2.99
N LEU A 363 8.99 -8.01 4.11
CA LEU A 363 9.17 -9.42 4.47
C LEU A 363 8.46 -10.37 3.49
N ASN A 364 7.30 -9.99 2.95
CA ASN A 364 6.61 -10.77 1.92
C ASN A 364 7.36 -10.74 0.57
N LEU A 365 7.95 -9.60 0.21
CA LEU A 365 8.83 -9.49 -0.96
C LEU A 365 10.09 -10.35 -0.77
N PHE A 366 10.70 -10.33 0.42
CA PHE A 366 11.85 -11.17 0.72
C PHE A 366 11.53 -12.66 0.58
N ASN A 367 10.41 -13.13 1.14
CA ASN A 367 10.02 -14.53 0.95
C ASN A 367 9.74 -14.88 -0.52
N ASN A 368 9.20 -13.94 -1.30
CA ASN A 368 9.07 -14.15 -2.73
C ASN A 368 10.43 -14.35 -3.41
N ILE A 369 11.47 -13.60 -3.00
CA ILE A 369 12.86 -13.77 -3.47
C ILE A 369 13.42 -15.13 -3.04
N CYS A 370 13.21 -15.55 -1.78
CA CYS A 370 13.70 -16.84 -1.29
C CYS A 370 13.11 -18.03 -2.07
N ASN A 371 11.84 -17.93 -2.48
CA ASN A 371 11.16 -18.95 -3.27
C ASN A 371 11.51 -18.92 -4.78
N GLN A 372 12.41 -18.04 -5.24
CA GLN A 372 12.89 -18.07 -6.63
C GLN A 372 13.92 -19.18 -6.86
N ASN A 373 14.12 -19.53 -8.13
CA ASN A 373 15.21 -20.41 -8.55
C ASN A 373 16.58 -19.74 -8.30
N GLU A 374 17.62 -20.55 -8.09
CA GLU A 374 18.96 -20.09 -7.73
C GLU A 374 19.65 -19.25 -8.79
N ASN A 375 19.20 -19.37 -10.04
CA ASN A 375 19.75 -18.60 -11.14
C ASN A 375 19.21 -17.17 -11.20
N HIS A 376 18.13 -16.83 -10.48
CA HIS A 376 17.57 -15.49 -10.49
C HIS A 376 18.51 -14.45 -9.84
N LEU A 377 18.65 -13.30 -10.49
CA LEU A 377 19.49 -12.18 -10.04
C LEU A 377 19.21 -11.80 -8.58
N GLU A 378 17.94 -11.57 -8.23
CA GLU A 378 17.53 -11.16 -6.90
C GLU A 378 17.97 -12.14 -5.79
N LYS A 379 17.98 -13.45 -6.06
CA LYS A 379 18.36 -14.48 -5.08
C LYS A 379 19.89 -14.60 -4.98
N LYS A 380 20.61 -14.50 -6.10
CA LYS A 380 22.08 -14.42 -6.13
C LYS A 380 22.58 -13.23 -5.33
N ILE A 381 22.02 -12.05 -5.60
CA ILE A 381 22.33 -10.81 -4.91
C ILE A 381 21.99 -10.94 -3.41
N ALA A 382 20.82 -11.49 -3.06
CA ALA A 382 20.44 -11.70 -1.66
C ALA A 382 21.50 -12.49 -0.89
N ARG A 383 21.94 -13.64 -1.43
CA ARG A 383 22.99 -14.46 -0.80
C ARG A 383 24.29 -13.70 -0.62
N ARG A 384 24.77 -13.06 -1.70
CA ARG A 384 26.02 -12.30 -1.66
C ARG A 384 25.97 -11.20 -0.61
N GLN A 385 24.90 -10.41 -0.57
CA GLN A 385 24.81 -9.29 0.37
C GLN A 385 24.70 -9.76 1.81
N LEU A 386 23.93 -10.81 2.10
CA LEU A 386 23.78 -11.32 3.47
C LEU A 386 25.04 -11.96 4.05
N ILE A 387 25.92 -12.50 3.20
CA ILE A 387 27.18 -13.13 3.62
C ILE A 387 28.30 -12.08 3.76
N ALA A 388 28.42 -11.18 2.80
CA ALA A 388 29.62 -10.36 2.67
C ALA A 388 29.47 -8.93 3.21
N LYS A 389 28.25 -8.41 3.41
CA LYS A 389 28.04 -7.09 4.00
C LYS A 389 27.90 -7.18 5.52
N ASN A 390 28.41 -6.17 6.21
CA ASN A 390 28.25 -6.00 7.65
C ASN A 390 26.86 -5.41 7.99
N GLN A 391 26.56 -5.27 9.28
CA GLN A 391 25.26 -4.75 9.76
C GLN A 391 25.03 -3.26 9.47
N GLU A 392 26.08 -2.50 9.16
CA GLU A 392 26.02 -1.06 8.89
C GLU A 392 25.77 -0.75 7.41
N SER A 393 25.90 -1.73 6.51
CA SER A 393 25.68 -1.55 5.08
C SER A 393 24.27 -1.02 4.77
N ASN A 394 24.20 -0.22 3.71
CA ASN A 394 22.96 0.29 3.17
C ASN A 394 22.18 -0.75 2.37
N SER A 395 22.69 -1.97 2.15
CA SER A 395 22.00 -3.04 1.42
C SER A 395 20.58 -3.28 1.93
N TRP A 396 19.65 -3.49 1.01
CA TRP A 396 18.26 -3.78 1.36
C TRP A 396 18.14 -5.10 2.12
N PHE A 397 18.93 -6.12 1.75
CA PHE A 397 18.91 -7.42 2.42
C PHE A 397 19.43 -7.34 3.86
N ILE A 398 20.37 -6.45 4.14
CA ILE A 398 20.82 -6.16 5.52
C ILE A 398 19.73 -5.43 6.31
N ALA A 399 18.97 -4.53 5.69
CA ALA A 399 17.80 -3.94 6.33
C ALA A 399 16.72 -5.00 6.63
N ILE A 400 16.45 -5.94 5.74
CA ILE A 400 15.54 -7.06 6.01
C ILE A 400 16.01 -7.92 7.17
N LYS A 401 17.33 -8.18 7.29
CA LYS A 401 17.89 -8.87 8.45
C LYS A 401 17.52 -8.15 9.76
N ARG A 402 17.59 -6.82 9.80
CA ARG A 402 17.17 -6.01 10.96
C ARG A 402 15.67 -6.12 11.23
N VAL A 403 14.84 -6.11 10.18
CA VAL A 403 13.38 -6.25 10.30
C VAL A 403 13.01 -7.65 10.81
N LEU A 404 13.65 -8.71 10.32
CA LEU A 404 13.45 -10.08 10.82
C LEU A 404 13.79 -10.17 12.31
N PHE A 405 14.92 -9.59 12.73
CA PHE A 405 15.32 -9.54 14.13
C PHE A 405 14.33 -8.76 15.00
N LYS A 406 13.82 -7.62 14.53
CA LYS A 406 12.82 -6.80 15.23
C LYS A 406 11.56 -7.60 15.59
N TYR A 407 11.15 -8.55 14.76
CA TYR A 407 9.95 -9.37 14.95
C TYR A 407 10.23 -10.80 15.42
N ASP A 408 11.47 -11.09 15.85
CA ASP A 408 11.89 -12.42 16.30
C ASP A 408 11.58 -13.52 15.27
N LEU A 409 11.85 -13.23 13.99
CA LEU A 409 11.68 -14.16 12.88
C LEU A 409 13.02 -14.83 12.51
N GLN A 410 12.92 -15.98 11.84
CA GLN A 410 14.08 -16.77 11.40
C GLN A 410 15.10 -15.94 10.62
N SER A 411 16.39 -16.28 10.79
CA SER A 411 17.51 -15.65 10.09
C SER A 411 17.33 -15.69 8.57
N PRO A 412 17.66 -14.61 7.84
CA PRO A 412 17.47 -14.55 6.39
C PRO A 412 18.26 -15.62 5.62
N ILE A 413 19.39 -16.10 6.14
CA ILE A 413 20.17 -17.17 5.50
C ILE A 413 19.42 -18.52 5.58
N VAL A 414 18.78 -18.81 6.72
CA VAL A 414 17.94 -20.01 6.88
C VAL A 414 16.77 -19.94 5.91
N LEU A 415 16.09 -18.80 5.84
CA LEU A 415 14.96 -18.58 4.93
C LEU A 415 15.33 -18.68 3.45
N LEU A 416 16.57 -18.35 3.07
CA LEU A 416 17.05 -18.50 1.69
C LEU A 416 17.32 -19.95 1.31
N ASN A 417 17.73 -20.78 2.28
CA ASN A 417 18.07 -22.18 2.07
C ASN A 417 16.83 -23.09 2.17
N ASP A 418 15.92 -22.79 3.09
CA ASP A 418 14.67 -23.52 3.30
C ASP A 418 13.48 -22.54 3.38
N PRO A 419 13.01 -22.03 2.23
CA PRO A 419 11.96 -21.03 2.20
C PRO A 419 10.60 -21.62 2.59
N PRO A 420 9.87 -21.01 3.55
CA PRO A 420 8.51 -21.42 3.84
C PRO A 420 7.57 -21.09 2.69
N THR A 421 6.50 -21.87 2.56
CA THR A 421 5.43 -21.58 1.60
C THR A 421 4.89 -20.17 1.78
N LYS A 422 4.40 -19.55 0.69
CA LYS A 422 3.77 -18.22 0.73
C LYS A 422 2.66 -18.11 1.77
N TYR A 423 1.87 -19.17 1.96
CA TYR A 423 0.76 -19.18 2.91
C TYR A 423 1.27 -19.22 4.37
N SER A 424 2.14 -20.18 4.70
CA SER A 424 2.70 -20.31 6.05
C SER A 424 3.47 -19.06 6.45
N TRP A 425 4.30 -18.51 5.54
CA TRP A 425 5.03 -17.27 5.76
C TRP A 425 4.13 -16.08 6.08
N LYS A 426 3.10 -15.85 5.27
CA LYS A 426 2.16 -14.74 5.49
C LYS A 426 1.46 -14.83 6.84
N LYS A 427 1.15 -16.05 7.30
CA LYS A 427 0.57 -16.29 8.62
C LYS A 427 1.58 -15.96 9.72
N SER A 428 2.79 -16.50 9.65
CA SER A 428 3.84 -16.27 10.66
C SER A 428 4.24 -14.79 10.78
N VAL A 429 4.49 -14.12 9.64
CA VAL A 429 4.80 -12.68 9.62
C VAL A 429 3.67 -11.86 10.20
N ARG A 430 2.41 -12.16 9.85
CA ARG A 430 1.26 -11.45 10.41
C ARG A 430 1.22 -11.60 11.93
N LEU A 431 1.31 -12.81 12.45
CA LEU A 431 1.27 -13.07 13.89
C LEU A 431 2.40 -12.36 14.64
N ALA A 432 3.63 -12.40 14.11
CA ALA A 432 4.78 -11.76 14.74
C ALA A 432 4.65 -10.22 14.77
N ILE A 433 4.27 -9.61 13.64
CA ILE A 433 4.06 -8.16 13.54
C ILE A 433 2.88 -7.73 14.43
N ASP A 434 1.76 -8.45 14.38
CA ASP A 434 0.57 -8.15 15.19
C ASP A 434 0.91 -8.23 16.68
N HIS A 435 1.66 -9.24 17.12
CA HIS A 435 2.10 -9.38 18.50
C HIS A 435 2.99 -8.21 18.94
N TYR A 436 4.04 -7.90 18.17
CA TYR A 436 4.95 -6.80 18.46
C TYR A 436 4.21 -5.46 18.58
N TRP A 437 3.39 -5.13 17.59
CA TRP A 437 2.71 -3.83 17.56
C TRP A 437 1.55 -3.76 18.55
N LYS A 438 0.88 -4.87 18.86
CA LYS A 438 -0.10 -4.91 19.95
C LYS A 438 0.56 -4.53 21.27
N ASN A 439 1.70 -5.14 21.60
CA ASN A 439 2.43 -4.82 22.84
C ASN A 439 2.93 -3.38 22.84
N ALA A 440 3.50 -2.90 21.72
CA ALA A 440 3.98 -1.52 21.61
C ALA A 440 2.85 -0.49 21.76
N LEU A 441 1.68 -0.76 21.17
CA LEU A 441 0.51 0.12 21.30
C LEU A 441 -0.08 0.09 22.71
N ILE A 442 -0.14 -1.07 23.37
CA ILE A 442 -0.56 -1.19 24.77
C ILE A 442 0.37 -0.37 25.67
N GLN A 443 1.68 -0.59 25.59
CA GLN A 443 2.65 0.16 26.38
C GLN A 443 2.53 1.66 26.16
N LYS A 444 2.43 2.08 24.88
CA LYS A 444 2.23 3.50 24.54
C LYS A 444 0.91 4.04 25.08
N SER A 445 -0.17 3.25 25.06
CA SER A 445 -1.47 3.68 25.58
C SER A 445 -1.48 3.91 27.09
N CYS A 446 -0.72 3.12 27.86
CA CYS A 446 -0.59 3.28 29.32
C CYS A 446 0.03 4.63 29.73
N THR A 447 0.77 5.28 28.83
CA THR A 447 1.33 6.62 29.08
C THR A 447 0.28 7.74 29.02
N TYR A 448 -0.94 7.45 28.52
CA TYR A 448 -2.02 8.43 28.36
C TYR A 448 -3.13 8.21 29.39
N LYS A 449 -3.20 9.07 30.41
CA LYS A 449 -4.33 9.09 31.38
C LYS A 449 -5.69 9.26 30.69
N SER A 450 -5.73 9.94 29.55
CA SER A 450 -6.94 10.12 28.75
C SER A 450 -7.55 8.81 28.25
N LEU A 451 -6.73 7.77 28.05
CA LEU A 451 -7.15 6.47 27.51
C LEU A 451 -7.54 5.45 28.58
N LYS A 452 -7.65 5.87 29.85
CA LYS A 452 -7.98 5.00 31.00
C LYS A 452 -9.15 4.03 30.73
N TYR A 453 -10.20 4.52 30.08
CA TYR A 453 -11.43 3.75 29.86
C TYR A 453 -11.52 3.07 28.50
N LEU A 454 -10.51 3.21 27.62
CA LEU A 454 -10.48 2.48 26.35
C LEU A 454 -9.92 1.09 26.59
N GLY A 455 -10.52 0.06 26.00
CA GLY A 455 -10.03 -1.33 26.05
C GLY A 455 -8.75 -1.55 25.27
N THR A 456 -7.64 -1.03 25.78
CA THR A 456 -6.33 -1.08 25.12
C THR A 456 -5.80 -2.51 24.96
N SER A 457 -6.26 -3.48 25.75
CA SER A 457 -5.92 -4.90 25.61
C SER A 457 -6.66 -5.62 24.46
N ASN A 458 -7.76 -5.05 23.97
CA ASN A 458 -8.66 -5.64 22.98
C ASN A 458 -8.28 -5.32 21.52
N ILE A 459 -7.01 -4.97 21.28
CA ILE A 459 -6.51 -4.71 19.91
C ILE A 459 -6.62 -5.98 19.08
N SER A 460 -7.30 -5.85 17.95
CA SER A 460 -7.41 -6.86 16.91
C SER A 460 -6.92 -6.28 15.58
N PRO A 461 -5.60 -6.32 15.28
CA PRO A 461 -5.09 -5.82 14.01
C PRO A 461 -5.87 -6.38 12.82
N GLY A 462 -6.22 -5.50 11.89
CA GLY A 462 -7.06 -5.82 10.73
C GLY A 462 -8.58 -5.70 10.98
N LYS A 463 -9.05 -5.67 12.23
CA LYS A 463 -10.47 -5.54 12.59
C LYS A 463 -10.72 -4.28 13.41
N CYS A 464 -11.79 -3.57 13.08
CA CYS A 464 -12.24 -2.43 13.88
C CYS A 464 -12.62 -2.89 15.29
N HIS A 465 -12.43 -2.02 16.28
CA HIS A 465 -12.94 -2.23 17.61
C HIS A 465 -14.46 -2.27 17.60
N THR A 466 -15.05 -3.01 18.52
CA THR A 466 -16.51 -3.15 18.72
C THR A 466 -17.21 -1.81 18.93
N LEU A 467 -16.50 -0.77 19.39
CA LEU A 467 -17.01 0.60 19.55
C LEU A 467 -17.47 1.22 18.22
N LEU A 468 -16.95 0.70 17.09
CA LEU A 468 -17.32 1.14 15.74
C LEU A 468 -18.39 0.24 15.10
N SER A 469 -18.89 -0.76 15.83
CA SER A 469 -19.89 -1.70 15.32
C SER A 469 -21.24 -0.99 15.18
N ILE A 470 -21.75 -0.89 13.96
CA ILE A 470 -23.12 -0.44 13.72
C ILE A 470 -23.93 -1.72 13.47
N GLY A 471 -24.79 -2.09 14.43
CA GLY A 471 -25.68 -3.24 14.27
C GLY A 471 -26.72 -3.01 13.16
N ASN A 472 -27.73 -3.87 13.09
CA ASN A 472 -28.85 -3.70 12.14
C ASN A 472 -29.71 -2.49 12.56
N THR A 473 -29.36 -1.30 12.06
CA THR A 473 -30.08 -0.04 12.29
C THR A 473 -30.75 0.44 11.02
N SER A 474 -31.93 1.05 11.17
CA SER A 474 -32.61 1.75 10.08
C SER A 474 -31.99 3.11 9.74
N ASP A 475 -31.12 3.65 10.61
CA ASP A 475 -30.46 4.95 10.43
C ASP A 475 -28.95 4.87 10.75
N PRO A 476 -28.13 4.37 9.80
CA PRO A 476 -26.68 4.23 9.97
C PRO A 476 -25.96 5.57 10.15
N THR A 477 -26.45 6.64 9.52
CA THR A 477 -25.84 7.98 9.60
C THR A 477 -25.95 8.53 11.02
N ARG A 478 -27.11 8.40 11.66
CA ARG A 478 -27.27 8.80 13.06
C ARG A 478 -26.40 7.98 14.00
N GLU A 479 -26.23 6.68 13.74
CA GLU A 479 -25.31 5.85 14.52
C GLU A 479 -23.86 6.28 14.36
N ALA A 480 -23.43 6.66 13.16
CA ALA A 480 -22.08 7.20 12.95
C ALA A 480 -21.83 8.47 13.78
N VAL A 481 -22.82 9.37 13.88
CA VAL A 481 -22.75 10.55 14.75
C VAL A 481 -22.66 10.15 16.22
N ARG A 482 -23.50 9.22 16.69
CA ARG A 482 -23.46 8.70 18.07
C ARG A 482 -22.09 8.14 18.43
N ILE A 483 -21.52 7.33 17.54
CA ILE A 483 -20.15 6.80 17.67
C ILE A 483 -19.17 7.96 17.82
N SER A 484 -19.18 8.95 16.93
CA SER A 484 -18.23 10.07 16.99
C SER A 484 -18.24 10.81 18.34
N VAL A 485 -19.41 11.04 18.93
CA VAL A 485 -19.55 11.70 20.23
C VAL A 485 -18.98 10.81 21.32
N LYS A 486 -19.31 9.51 21.31
CA LYS A 486 -18.78 8.55 22.29
C LYS A 486 -17.26 8.43 22.20
N LEU A 487 -16.68 8.33 21.00
CA LEU A 487 -15.23 8.28 20.81
C LEU A 487 -14.52 9.52 21.37
N LYS A 488 -15.10 10.71 21.17
CA LYS A 488 -14.57 11.95 21.77
C LYS A 488 -14.56 11.88 23.30
N VAL A 489 -15.60 11.32 23.92
CA VAL A 489 -15.66 11.17 25.39
C VAL A 489 -14.65 10.13 25.88
N ILE A 490 -14.57 8.95 25.23
CA ILE A 490 -13.63 7.88 25.61
C ILE A 490 -12.19 8.37 25.55
N THR A 491 -11.84 9.14 24.51
CA THR A 491 -10.48 9.63 24.28
C THR A 491 -10.13 10.90 25.07
N ASP A 492 -11.02 11.39 25.94
CA ASP A 492 -10.88 12.65 26.69
C ASP A 492 -10.69 13.88 25.77
N THR A 493 -11.31 13.86 24.60
CA THR A 493 -11.28 14.96 23.62
C THR A 493 -12.61 15.68 23.45
N TYR A 494 -13.65 15.24 24.17
CA TYR A 494 -14.93 15.92 24.23
C TYR A 494 -14.82 17.21 25.05
N ILE A 495 -15.43 18.29 24.54
CA ILE A 495 -15.22 19.65 25.06
C ILE A 495 -16.08 19.93 26.31
N LEU A 496 -15.60 19.43 27.45
CA LEU A 496 -16.10 19.76 28.80
C LEU A 496 -15.35 20.96 29.40
N GLN A 497 -15.85 21.58 30.47
CA GLN A 497 -15.15 22.71 31.12
C GLN A 497 -13.80 22.31 31.71
N SER A 498 -13.66 21.11 32.27
CA SER A 498 -12.34 20.59 32.69
C SER A 498 -11.35 20.48 31.52
N HIS A 499 -11.83 20.16 30.32
CA HIS A 499 -10.98 20.15 29.13
C HIS A 499 -10.63 21.58 28.69
N ARG A 500 -11.59 22.51 28.69
CA ARG A 500 -11.37 23.92 28.30
C ARG A 500 -10.33 24.60 29.20
N SER A 501 -10.49 24.48 30.51
CA SER A 501 -9.61 25.09 31.52
C SER A 501 -8.16 24.59 31.44
N ARG A 502 -7.91 23.37 30.93
CA ARG A 502 -6.54 22.88 30.68
C ARG A 502 -5.78 23.66 29.60
N TYR A 503 -6.48 24.24 28.64
CA TYR A 503 -5.88 24.92 27.49
C TYR A 503 -6.15 26.43 27.45
N ASN A 504 -7.08 26.92 28.27
CA ASN A 504 -7.41 28.33 28.39
C ASN A 504 -7.56 28.70 29.87
N LEU A 505 -6.60 29.47 30.39
CA LEU A 505 -6.55 29.91 31.79
C LEU A 505 -7.74 30.79 32.19
N ASN A 506 -8.45 31.38 31.22
CA ASN A 506 -9.62 32.21 31.47
C ASN A 506 -10.92 31.40 31.64
N GLU A 507 -10.90 30.09 31.38
CA GLU A 507 -12.07 29.21 31.57
C GLU A 507 -11.95 28.44 32.88
N THR A 508 -13.02 28.44 33.68
CA THR A 508 -13.08 27.67 34.93
C THR A 508 -13.49 26.22 34.65
N PRO A 509 -13.00 25.23 35.41
CA PRO A 509 -13.40 23.82 35.25
C PRO A 509 -14.85 23.54 35.70
N THR A 510 -15.51 24.50 36.36
CA THR A 510 -16.87 24.39 36.92
C THR A 510 -17.93 24.15 35.84
N CYS A 511 -18.84 23.22 36.10
CA CYS A 511 -19.90 22.81 35.20
C CYS A 511 -20.93 23.92 34.96
N LYS A 512 -21.04 24.40 33.73
CA LYS A 512 -22.03 25.43 33.34
C LYS A 512 -23.50 24.97 33.39
N LEU A 513 -23.75 23.69 33.71
CA LEU A 513 -25.11 23.18 33.86
C LEU A 513 -25.57 23.28 35.31
N CYS A 514 -24.79 22.80 36.28
CA CYS A 514 -25.13 22.84 37.70
C CYS A 514 -24.44 23.96 38.49
N ASP A 515 -23.45 24.62 37.91
CA ASP A 515 -22.68 25.73 38.46
C ASP A 515 -21.93 25.43 39.79
N THR A 516 -21.77 24.14 40.12
CA THR A 516 -21.13 23.66 41.37
C THR A 516 -19.86 22.85 41.15
N ASP A 517 -19.96 21.71 40.48
CA ASP A 517 -18.90 20.69 40.43
C ASP A 517 -18.00 20.88 39.21
N ILE A 518 -16.82 20.24 39.22
CA ILE A 518 -15.94 20.18 38.04
C ILE A 518 -16.63 19.38 36.92
N GLU A 519 -16.71 19.93 35.72
CA GLU A 519 -17.25 19.22 34.56
C GLU A 519 -16.17 18.35 33.91
N ASP A 520 -15.97 17.16 34.47
CA ASP A 520 -15.18 16.09 33.86
C ASP A 520 -16.07 14.97 33.29
N ARG A 521 -15.44 13.92 32.74
CA ARG A 521 -16.15 12.78 32.14
C ARG A 521 -17.06 12.07 33.16
N SER A 522 -16.62 11.96 34.41
CA SER A 522 -17.40 11.35 35.48
C SER A 522 -18.65 12.17 35.75
N HIS A 523 -18.47 13.47 35.99
CA HIS A 523 -19.57 14.38 36.26
C HIS A 523 -20.57 14.41 35.10
N PHE A 524 -20.08 14.54 33.85
CA PHE A 524 -20.91 14.56 32.65
C PHE A 524 -21.75 13.29 32.50
N CYS A 525 -21.13 12.11 32.61
CA CYS A 525 -21.81 10.83 32.41
C CYS A 525 -22.74 10.46 33.56
N LEU A 526 -22.37 10.75 34.82
CA LEU A 526 -23.02 10.16 36.01
C LEU A 526 -23.70 11.16 36.95
N HIS A 527 -23.27 12.42 37.02
CA HIS A 527 -23.62 13.29 38.16
C HIS A 527 -24.34 14.60 37.83
N VAL A 528 -24.35 15.10 36.58
CA VAL A 528 -25.11 16.32 36.23
C VAL A 528 -26.60 16.18 36.60
N LYS A 529 -27.10 16.96 37.56
CA LYS A 529 -28.48 16.89 38.07
C LYS A 529 -29.53 17.17 36.99
N ILE A 530 -29.33 18.21 36.18
CA ILE A 530 -30.26 18.59 35.09
C ILE A 530 -30.45 17.46 34.07
N LEU A 531 -29.46 16.57 33.92
CA LEU A 531 -29.50 15.47 32.96
C LEU A 531 -29.95 14.13 33.58
N GLN A 532 -30.38 14.12 34.85
CA GLN A 532 -30.68 12.92 35.62
C GLN A 532 -31.78 12.05 34.96
N CYS A 533 -32.92 12.65 34.58
CA CYS A 533 -34.03 11.90 33.98
C CYS A 533 -33.62 11.16 32.68
N ILE A 534 -32.81 11.82 31.83
CA ILE A 534 -32.28 11.21 30.60
C ILE A 534 -31.32 10.08 30.95
N ARG A 535 -30.43 10.30 31.91
CA ARG A 535 -29.44 9.32 32.35
C ARG A 535 -30.10 8.05 32.89
N GLU A 536 -31.03 8.20 33.84
CA GLU A 536 -31.72 7.09 34.50
C GLU A 536 -32.48 6.22 33.50
N ARG A 537 -33.10 6.82 32.48
CA ARG A 537 -33.81 6.07 31.42
C ARG A 537 -32.92 5.02 30.75
N TYR A 538 -31.66 5.35 30.44
CA TYR A 538 -30.74 4.42 29.78
C TYR A 538 -29.98 3.56 30.78
N LEU A 539 -29.57 4.12 31.92
CA LEU A 539 -28.87 3.35 32.95
C LEU A 539 -29.74 2.22 33.50
N ASN A 540 -31.05 2.42 33.68
CA ASN A 540 -31.94 1.36 34.14
C ASN A 540 -32.03 0.21 33.12
N GLN A 541 -32.08 0.51 31.82
CA GLN A 541 -32.07 -0.53 30.77
C GLN A 541 -30.73 -1.28 30.71
N ILE A 542 -29.61 -0.57 30.91
CA ILE A 542 -28.29 -1.22 31.02
C ILE A 542 -28.24 -2.10 32.27
N ASP A 543 -28.77 -1.61 33.39
CA ASP A 543 -28.81 -2.33 34.68
C ASP A 543 -29.68 -3.58 34.64
N GLU A 544 -30.81 -3.55 33.92
CA GLU A 544 -31.64 -4.73 33.65
C GLU A 544 -30.84 -5.81 32.90
N ILE A 545 -30.16 -5.44 31.81
CA ILE A 545 -29.32 -6.39 31.06
C ILE A 545 -28.18 -6.94 31.92
N ILE A 546 -27.52 -6.10 32.71
CA ILE A 546 -26.43 -6.55 33.57
C ILE A 546 -26.95 -7.45 34.70
N SER A 547 -28.09 -7.13 35.30
CA SER A 547 -28.71 -7.94 36.34
C SER A 547 -29.12 -9.31 35.83
N ASP A 548 -29.78 -9.35 34.66
CA ASP A 548 -30.28 -10.57 34.03
C ASP A 548 -29.16 -11.54 33.62
N PHE A 549 -28.02 -11.01 33.18
CA PHE A 549 -26.94 -11.82 32.61
C PHE A 549 -25.71 -12.00 33.51
N LEU A 550 -25.44 -11.05 34.42
CA LEU A 550 -24.19 -10.97 35.17
C LEU A 550 -24.37 -10.96 36.70
N ASN A 551 -25.61 -10.99 37.20
CA ASN A 551 -25.96 -11.10 38.64
C ASN A 551 -25.40 -9.98 39.55
N PHE A 552 -25.22 -8.77 39.04
CA PHE A 552 -24.93 -7.58 39.85
C PHE A 552 -25.63 -6.34 39.27
N ARG A 553 -25.70 -5.25 40.03
CA ARG A 553 -26.25 -3.97 39.56
C ARG A 553 -25.18 -2.92 39.36
N MET A 554 -25.36 -2.08 38.35
CA MET A 554 -24.55 -0.91 38.04
C MET A 554 -24.41 0.05 39.23
N ARG A 555 -25.45 0.19 40.06
CA ARG A 555 -25.42 1.11 41.21
C ARG A 555 -24.56 0.60 42.36
N ASP A 556 -24.28 -0.69 42.40
CA ASP A 556 -23.59 -1.36 43.50
C ASP A 556 -22.06 -1.43 43.27
N ILE A 557 -21.60 -1.06 42.07
CA ILE A 557 -20.18 -1.06 41.70
C ILE A 557 -19.56 0.35 41.78
N PRO A 558 -18.23 0.47 41.95
CA PRO A 558 -17.53 1.75 42.00
C PRO A 558 -17.80 2.64 40.78
N THR A 559 -17.79 3.97 40.97
CA THR A 559 -18.02 4.96 39.91
C THR A 559 -17.10 4.77 38.70
N ASP A 560 -15.85 4.38 38.93
CA ASP A 560 -14.89 4.10 37.87
C ASP A 560 -15.32 2.91 36.99
N ASP A 561 -15.88 1.87 37.59
CA ASP A 561 -16.36 0.69 36.89
C ASP A 561 -17.68 0.98 36.15
N GLN A 562 -18.54 1.83 36.73
CA GLN A 562 -19.72 2.35 36.03
C GLN A 562 -19.32 3.12 34.77
N LEU A 563 -18.32 4.00 34.88
CA LEU A 563 -17.76 4.71 33.72
C LEU A 563 -17.13 3.76 32.71
N GLN A 564 -16.40 2.75 33.17
CA GLN A 564 -15.82 1.74 32.29
C GLN A 564 -16.91 1.05 31.47
N ILE A 565 -18.02 0.65 32.09
CA ILE A 565 -19.14 0.00 31.38
C ILE A 565 -19.78 0.95 30.35
N ILE A 566 -20.03 2.21 30.72
CA ILE A 566 -20.67 3.18 29.82
C ILE A 566 -19.74 3.54 28.64
N LEU A 567 -18.44 3.67 28.89
CA LEU A 567 -17.49 4.14 27.90
C LEU A 567 -16.94 3.01 27.03
N ASP A 568 -16.59 1.87 27.60
CA ASP A 568 -16.19 0.68 26.87
C ASP A 568 -16.43 -0.58 27.72
N CYS A 569 -17.61 -1.17 27.54
CA CYS A 569 -18.02 -2.33 28.32
C CYS A 569 -17.16 -3.58 28.06
N THR A 570 -16.37 -3.61 26.98
CA THR A 570 -15.57 -4.79 26.62
C THR A 570 -14.42 -5.06 27.59
N VAL A 571 -13.98 -4.05 28.36
CA VAL A 571 -12.88 -4.19 29.32
C VAL A 571 -13.27 -4.99 30.55
N LEU A 572 -14.48 -4.71 31.06
CA LEU A 572 -14.96 -5.25 32.33
C LEU A 572 -15.81 -6.50 32.09
N LEU A 573 -16.74 -6.43 31.14
CA LEU A 573 -17.78 -7.45 30.97
C LEU A 573 -17.30 -8.70 30.19
N SER A 574 -16.22 -8.60 29.41
CA SER A 574 -15.60 -9.77 28.74
C SER A 574 -15.08 -10.82 29.74
N ARG A 575 -14.88 -10.45 31.01
CA ARG A 575 -14.51 -11.38 32.08
C ARG A 575 -15.68 -12.23 32.57
N TYR A 576 -16.91 -11.75 32.35
CA TYR A 576 -18.13 -12.36 32.87
C TYR A 576 -18.95 -13.07 31.79
N THR A 577 -18.84 -12.64 30.52
CA THR A 577 -19.52 -13.29 29.41
C THR A 577 -18.75 -13.16 28.10
N ASN A 578 -18.77 -14.23 27.30
CA ASN A 578 -18.30 -14.26 25.91
C ASN A 578 -19.44 -14.02 24.90
N ASP A 579 -20.65 -13.75 25.39
CA ASP A 579 -21.80 -13.47 24.53
C ASP A 579 -21.69 -12.07 23.93
N ASN A 580 -21.24 -12.02 22.68
CA ASN A 580 -21.11 -10.79 21.90
C ASN A 580 -22.44 -10.06 21.72
N THR A 581 -23.59 -10.74 21.82
CA THR A 581 -24.90 -10.11 21.67
C THR A 581 -25.23 -9.23 22.88
N VAL A 582 -24.91 -9.68 24.09
CA VAL A 582 -25.10 -8.92 25.34
C VAL A 582 -24.20 -7.69 25.35
N LEU A 583 -22.91 -7.86 25.01
CA LEU A 583 -21.96 -6.75 24.91
C LEU A 583 -22.41 -5.70 23.88
N GLN A 584 -22.91 -6.14 22.73
CA GLN A 584 -23.41 -5.24 21.69
C GLN A 584 -24.64 -4.45 22.15
N ARG A 585 -25.59 -5.09 22.86
CA ARG A 585 -26.78 -4.40 23.40
C ARG A 585 -26.40 -3.32 24.42
N ILE A 586 -25.47 -3.61 25.33
CA ILE A 586 -24.97 -2.64 26.32
C ILE A 586 -24.24 -1.49 25.61
N GLU A 587 -23.43 -1.81 24.60
CA GLU A 587 -22.71 -0.81 23.81
C GLU A 587 -23.66 0.11 23.03
N ASP A 588 -24.74 -0.43 22.45
CA ASP A 588 -25.79 0.33 21.76
C ASP A 588 -26.49 1.31 22.71
N LEU A 589 -26.94 0.83 23.88
CA LEU A 589 -27.57 1.67 24.90
C LEU A 589 -26.61 2.75 25.42
N SER A 590 -25.36 2.39 25.64
CA SER A 590 -24.33 3.32 26.11
C SER A 590 -24.04 4.42 25.08
N ARG A 591 -24.01 4.09 23.79
CA ARG A 591 -23.91 5.09 22.71
C ARG A 591 -25.11 6.03 22.69
N GLN A 592 -26.32 5.49 22.82
CA GLN A 592 -27.54 6.28 22.88
C GLN A 592 -27.56 7.22 24.09
N LEU A 593 -27.15 6.73 25.28
CA LEU A 593 -26.99 7.51 26.49
C LEU A 593 -26.05 8.68 26.28
N ILE A 594 -24.81 8.43 25.85
CA ILE A 594 -23.79 9.48 25.67
C ILE A 594 -24.26 10.54 24.66
N TYR A 595 -24.89 10.12 23.57
CA TYR A 595 -25.43 11.05 22.59
C TYR A 595 -26.63 11.86 23.13
N ALA A 596 -27.54 11.23 23.88
CA ALA A 596 -28.66 11.92 24.50
C ALA A 596 -28.19 12.97 25.52
N LEU A 597 -27.18 12.65 26.33
CA LEU A 597 -26.54 13.59 27.24
C LEU A 597 -25.87 14.74 26.48
N HIS A 598 -25.20 14.44 25.37
CA HIS A 598 -24.60 15.45 24.50
C HIS A 598 -25.65 16.44 23.96
N VAL A 599 -26.74 15.95 23.35
CA VAL A 599 -27.80 16.80 22.80
C VAL A 599 -28.46 17.65 23.88
N ALA A 600 -28.79 17.04 25.03
CA ALA A 600 -29.42 17.75 26.14
C ALA A 600 -28.50 18.84 26.71
N ARG A 601 -27.22 18.53 26.92
CA ARG A 601 -26.22 19.53 27.34
C ARG A 601 -26.14 20.70 26.36
N TYR A 602 -26.06 20.44 25.06
CA TYR A 602 -25.99 21.52 24.06
C TYR A 602 -27.24 22.40 24.07
N ARG A 603 -28.44 21.80 24.15
CA ARG A 603 -29.70 22.55 24.25
C ARG A 603 -29.76 23.43 25.50
N THR A 604 -29.40 22.89 26.66
CA THR A 604 -29.42 23.65 27.91
C THR A 604 -28.41 24.79 27.90
N LEU A 605 -27.21 24.57 27.35
CA LEU A 605 -26.21 25.63 27.21
C LEU A 605 -26.61 26.71 26.20
N ASP A 606 -27.32 26.35 25.12
CA ASP A 606 -27.84 27.33 24.15
C ASP A 606 -28.95 28.18 24.79
N ILE A 607 -29.85 27.55 25.56
CA ILE A 607 -30.88 28.26 26.32
C ILE A 607 -30.26 29.21 27.35
N LYS A 608 -29.21 28.81 28.08
CA LYS A 608 -28.52 29.69 29.04
C LYS A 608 -27.76 30.86 28.39
N LYS A 609 -27.50 30.81 27.07
CA LYS A 609 -26.80 31.88 26.32
C LYS A 609 -27.75 32.91 25.72
N ARG A 610 -29.00 32.54 25.48
CA ARG A 610 -30.08 33.42 25.03
C ARG A 610 -30.72 34.08 26.23
#